data_AF-A0A3R0CLR3-F1
#
_entry.id   AF-A0A3R0CLR3-F1
#
_cell.length_a   1.000
_cell.length_b   1.000
_cell.length_c   1.000
_cell.angle_alpha   90.00
_cell.angle_beta   90.00
_cell.angle_gamma   90.00
#
_symmetry.space_group_name_H-M   'P 1'
#
loop_
_entity.id
_entity.type
_entity.pdbx_description
1 polymer ?
#
loop_
_entity_poly.entity_id
_entity_poly.type
_entity_poly.pdbx_seq_one_letter_code
_entity_poly.pdbx_strand_id
1 'polypeptide(L)'
;DLLGCVESKNDYTAYNQIFHSPERSVAHYDTNLTSMTLQQVMDAQANPGVMFATGRFQLIPATLQAAVHQLHLDSTALYDSSMQDRIFNDYLIKIKRPEFINYLEGDGNVEDAIYAWAKEFASAGVRKGKQISKGRISANDGHGYYDGDGLNKASLLPDDMVRALEESK
;
A
#
# COMPACT_ATOMS: atom_id res chain seq x y z
N ASP A 1 -9.03 4.40 -7.73
CA ASP A 1 -10.08 3.90 -6.82
C ASP A 1 -10.01 2.42 -6.44
N LEU A 2 -9.68 1.51 -7.37
CA LEU A 2 -9.60 0.07 -7.07
C LEU A 2 -8.70 -0.25 -5.86
N LEU A 3 -7.48 0.28 -5.85
CA LEU A 3 -6.52 0.02 -4.77
C LEU A 3 -7.04 0.45 -3.40
N GLY A 4 -7.45 1.72 -3.25
CA GLY A 4 -7.98 2.21 -1.98
C GLY A 4 -9.22 1.44 -1.52
N CYS A 5 -10.07 1.00 -2.45
CA CYS A 5 -11.23 0.16 -2.15
C CYS A 5 -10.82 -1.19 -1.52
N VAL A 6 -9.79 -1.84 -2.08
CA VAL A 6 -9.32 -3.14 -1.60
C VAL A 6 -8.58 -3.03 -0.28
N GLU A 7 -7.75 -2.00 -0.11
CA GLU A 7 -6.93 -1.83 1.09
C GLU A 7 -7.74 -1.37 2.31
N SER A 8 -8.71 -0.48 2.11
CA SER A 8 -9.39 0.21 3.21
C SER A 8 -10.85 0.54 2.95
N LYS A 9 -11.45 0.03 1.87
CA LYS A 9 -12.78 0.46 1.39
C LYS A 9 -12.84 1.96 1.07
N ASN A 10 -11.72 2.52 0.62
CA ASN A 10 -11.51 3.96 0.38
C ASN A 10 -11.65 4.84 1.62
N ASP A 11 -11.52 4.28 2.83
CA ASP A 11 -11.61 5.04 4.07
C ASP A 11 -10.24 5.65 4.45
N TYR A 12 -10.13 6.98 4.33
CA TYR A 12 -8.95 7.75 4.73
C TYR A 12 -8.72 7.77 6.25
N THR A 13 -9.70 7.36 7.05
CA THR A 13 -9.62 7.28 8.51
C THR A 13 -9.26 5.89 9.01
N ALA A 14 -9.15 4.89 8.13
CA ALA A 14 -8.92 3.51 8.53
C ALA A 14 -7.50 3.29 9.07
N TYR A 15 -7.36 2.44 10.08
CA TYR A 15 -6.05 1.87 10.45
C TYR A 15 -6.21 0.47 11.03
N ASN A 16 -5.13 -0.29 11.07
CA ASN A 16 -5.10 -1.56 11.78
C ASN A 16 -4.10 -1.56 12.96
N GLN A 17 -4.29 -2.54 13.84
CA GLN A 17 -3.41 -2.87 14.95
C GLN A 17 -2.94 -4.32 14.79
N ILE A 18 -1.69 -4.59 15.13
CA ILE A 18 -1.10 -5.94 15.16
C ILE A 18 -0.70 -6.28 16.59
N PHE A 19 -1.20 -7.40 17.08
CA PHE A 19 -0.82 -8.01 18.35
C PHE A 19 -0.09 -9.32 18.07
N HIS A 20 0.94 -9.65 18.85
CA HIS A 20 1.80 -10.83 18.62
C HIS A 20 1.51 -11.99 19.58
N SER A 21 0.62 -11.81 20.57
CA SER A 21 0.34 -12.84 21.59
C SER A 21 -1.07 -12.68 22.18
N PRO A 22 -2.10 -13.37 21.62
CA PRO A 22 -2.07 -14.15 20.38
C PRO A 22 -1.86 -13.26 19.14
N GLU A 23 -1.37 -13.85 18.05
CA GLU A 23 -1.24 -13.15 16.78
C GLU A 23 -2.63 -12.78 16.23
N ARG A 24 -2.90 -11.48 16.09
CA ARG A 24 -4.15 -10.98 15.50
C ARG A 24 -4.00 -9.57 14.93
N SER A 25 -4.81 -9.28 13.92
CA SER A 25 -4.99 -7.94 13.38
C SER A 25 -6.40 -7.42 13.66
N VAL A 26 -6.52 -6.14 14.02
CA VAL A 26 -7.81 -5.47 14.28
C VAL A 26 -7.87 -4.19 13.45
N ALA A 27 -8.87 -4.09 12.56
CA ALA A 27 -9.12 -2.90 11.78
C ALA A 27 -10.10 -1.95 12.47
N HIS A 28 -9.84 -0.65 12.34
CA HIS A 28 -10.65 0.46 12.86
C HIS A 28 -11.01 1.40 11.71
N TYR A 29 -12.23 1.95 11.73
CA TYR A 29 -12.82 2.84 10.73
C TYR A 29 -13.52 4.00 11.45
N ASP A 30 -13.90 5.05 10.73
CA ASP A 30 -14.55 6.25 11.28
C ASP A 30 -13.75 6.89 12.45
N THR A 31 -12.43 6.96 12.28
CA THR A 31 -11.49 7.39 13.34
C THR A 31 -11.11 8.87 13.19
N ASN A 32 -10.31 9.39 14.13
CA ASN A 32 -9.76 10.74 14.06
C ASN A 32 -8.43 10.83 13.27
N LEU A 33 -8.03 9.79 12.53
CA LEU A 33 -6.73 9.70 11.85
C LEU A 33 -6.43 10.92 10.95
N THR A 34 -7.40 11.40 10.18
CA THR A 34 -7.22 12.54 9.25
C THR A 34 -7.05 13.89 9.97
N SER A 35 -7.35 13.94 11.27
CA SER A 35 -7.12 15.11 12.12
C SER A 35 -5.78 15.04 12.86
N MET A 36 -5.03 13.94 12.74
CA MET A 36 -3.69 13.82 13.31
C MET A 36 -2.64 14.44 12.38
N THR A 37 -1.55 14.95 12.95
CA THR A 37 -0.38 15.36 12.18
C THR A 37 0.41 14.14 11.69
N LEU A 38 1.21 14.31 10.64
CA LEU A 38 2.16 13.29 10.18
C LEU A 38 3.05 12.78 11.33
N GLN A 39 3.54 13.67 12.20
CA GLN A 39 4.32 13.29 13.38
C GLN A 39 3.53 12.41 14.34
N GLN A 40 2.30 12.78 14.67
CA GLN A 40 1.44 12.00 15.57
C GLN A 40 1.14 10.61 15.02
N VAL A 41 0.92 10.49 13.71
CA VAL A 41 0.70 9.19 13.05
C VAL A 41 1.97 8.34 13.13
N MET A 42 3.13 8.90 12.81
CA MET A 42 4.41 8.19 12.91
C MET A 42 4.74 7.75 14.34
N ASP A 43 4.43 8.59 15.34
CA ASP A 43 4.62 8.26 16.75
C ASP A 43 3.69 7.12 17.20
N ALA A 44 2.41 7.13 16.78
CA ALA A 44 1.48 6.03 17.03
C ALA A 44 1.93 4.73 16.35
N GLN A 45 2.46 4.84 15.14
CA GLN A 45 3.02 3.75 14.34
C GLN A 45 4.29 3.12 14.92
N ALA A 46 4.94 3.76 15.90
CA ALA A 46 6.06 3.16 16.63
C ALA A 46 5.63 1.95 17.48
N ASN A 47 4.33 1.80 17.77
CA ASN A 47 3.77 0.63 18.43
C ASN A 47 2.68 -0.02 17.55
N PRO A 48 2.94 -1.19 16.94
CA PRO A 48 1.96 -1.89 16.10
C PRO A 48 0.63 -2.22 16.82
N GLY A 49 0.63 -2.34 18.15
CA GLY A 49 -0.59 -2.54 18.95
C GLY A 49 -1.46 -1.28 19.10
N VAL A 50 -0.94 -0.11 18.75
CA VAL A 50 -1.66 1.18 18.72
C VAL A 50 -2.12 1.48 17.30
N MET A 51 -1.19 1.46 16.35
CA MET A 51 -1.44 1.74 14.95
C MET A 51 -0.33 1.09 14.12
N PHE A 52 -0.66 0.43 13.01
CA PHE A 52 0.34 -0.16 12.13
C PHE A 52 0.19 0.34 10.69
N ALA A 53 -0.78 -0.18 9.93
CA ALA A 53 -1.08 0.30 8.59
C ALA A 53 -2.20 1.35 8.65
N THR A 54 -2.05 2.46 7.92
CA THR A 54 -2.91 3.65 8.08
C THR A 54 -3.44 4.22 6.77
N GLY A 55 -4.63 4.78 6.85
CA GLY A 55 -5.25 5.55 5.78
C GLY A 55 -5.75 4.70 4.63
N ARG A 56 -6.16 5.42 3.57
CA ARG A 56 -6.78 4.85 2.38
C ARG A 56 -5.90 3.77 1.72
N PHE A 57 -4.59 3.95 1.79
CA PHE A 57 -3.58 3.10 1.16
C PHE A 57 -2.80 2.24 2.16
N GLN A 58 -3.26 2.14 3.40
CA GLN A 58 -2.67 1.26 4.43
C GLN A 58 -1.13 1.41 4.55
N LEU A 59 -0.63 2.66 4.64
CA LEU A 59 0.80 2.94 4.75
C LEU A 59 1.35 2.39 6.07
N ILE A 60 2.37 1.55 5.99
CA ILE A 60 3.11 1.03 7.15
C ILE A 60 4.17 2.04 7.64
N PRO A 61 4.74 1.89 8.86
CA PRO A 61 5.60 2.91 9.47
C PRO A 61 6.80 3.31 8.60
N ALA A 62 7.51 2.32 8.06
CA ALA A 62 8.70 2.56 7.22
C ALA A 62 8.36 3.33 5.92
N THR A 63 7.19 3.07 5.34
CA THR A 63 6.74 3.73 4.11
C THR A 63 6.35 5.18 4.38
N LEU A 64 5.62 5.47 5.46
CA LEU A 64 5.26 6.84 5.82
C LEU A 64 6.50 7.68 6.15
N GLN A 65 7.43 7.15 6.95
CA GLN A 65 8.68 7.83 7.28
C GLN A 65 9.51 8.16 6.03
N ALA A 66 9.63 7.20 5.10
CA ALA A 66 10.35 7.41 3.86
C ALA A 66 9.65 8.45 2.96
N ALA A 67 8.32 8.47 2.90
CA ALA A 67 7.57 9.48 2.17
C ALA A 67 7.80 10.89 2.72
N VAL A 68 7.68 11.06 4.05
CA VAL A 68 7.93 12.34 4.73
C VAL A 68 9.33 12.85 4.43
N HIS A 69 10.33 11.98 4.50
CA HIS A 69 11.72 12.34 4.20
C HIS A 69 11.93 12.70 2.73
N GLN A 70 11.52 11.85 1.79
CA GLN A 70 11.81 12.03 0.36
C GLN A 70 11.04 13.21 -0.25
N LEU A 71 9.81 13.45 0.20
CA LEU A 71 8.98 14.57 -0.27
C LEU A 71 9.19 15.85 0.55
N HIS A 72 10.06 15.83 1.56
CA HIS A 72 10.33 16.96 2.45
C HIS A 72 9.03 17.52 3.06
N LEU A 73 8.15 16.64 3.53
CA LEU A 73 6.85 17.03 4.09
C LEU A 73 7.03 17.66 5.47
N ASP A 74 6.25 18.69 5.76
CA ASP A 74 6.14 19.27 7.10
C ASP A 74 5.47 18.26 8.04
N SER A 75 6.21 17.77 9.04
CA SER A 75 5.69 16.77 9.98
C SER A 75 4.56 17.29 10.87
N THR A 76 4.35 18.61 10.93
CA THR A 76 3.23 19.23 11.65
C THR A 76 1.96 19.35 10.79
N ALA A 77 2.05 19.10 9.49
CA ALA A 77 0.89 19.07 8.62
C ALA A 77 -0.02 17.86 8.93
N LEU A 78 -1.32 18.02 8.66
CA LEU A 78 -2.30 16.96 8.88
C LEU A 78 -2.09 15.79 7.92
N TYR A 79 -2.33 14.57 8.41
CA TYR A 79 -2.42 13.35 7.62
C TYR A 79 -3.82 13.17 7.02
N ASP A 80 -4.36 14.26 6.49
CA ASP A 80 -5.69 14.31 5.86
C ASP A 80 -5.71 13.59 4.51
N SER A 81 -6.88 13.58 3.85
CA SER A 81 -7.05 12.89 2.57
C SER A 81 -6.13 13.43 1.48
N SER A 82 -5.92 14.75 1.42
CA SER A 82 -5.05 15.38 0.44
C SER A 82 -3.59 14.99 0.66
N MET A 83 -3.14 14.92 1.92
CA MET A 83 -1.80 14.46 2.27
C MET A 83 -1.60 12.99 1.92
N GLN A 84 -2.58 12.13 2.20
CA GLN A 84 -2.52 10.71 1.86
C GLN A 84 -2.44 10.48 0.34
N ASP A 85 -3.26 11.17 -0.45
CA ASP A 85 -3.21 11.10 -1.91
C ASP A 85 -1.90 11.66 -2.47
N ARG A 86 -1.36 12.73 -1.87
CA ARG A 86 -0.05 13.28 -2.23
C ARG A 86 1.06 12.25 -1.98
N ILE A 87 1.09 11.62 -0.82
CA ILE A 87 2.08 10.56 -0.52
C ILE A 87 1.95 9.40 -1.50
N PHE A 88 0.73 8.99 -1.82
CA PHE A 88 0.50 7.94 -2.80
C PHE A 88 1.07 8.32 -4.18
N ASN A 89 0.64 9.45 -4.73
CA ASN A 89 1.01 9.87 -6.08
C ASN A 89 2.49 10.24 -6.19
N ASP A 90 3.00 11.07 -5.28
CA ASP A 90 4.33 11.66 -5.42
C ASP A 90 5.44 10.76 -4.87
N TYR A 91 5.16 9.90 -3.89
CA TYR A 91 6.16 8.99 -3.34
C TYR A 91 5.99 7.55 -3.81
N LEU A 92 4.85 6.91 -3.53
CA LEU A 92 4.69 5.49 -3.84
C LEU A 92 4.76 5.22 -5.34
N ILE A 93 4.04 6.01 -6.14
CA ILE A 93 3.95 5.82 -7.59
C ILE A 93 5.15 6.42 -8.32
N LYS A 94 5.51 7.68 -8.06
CA LYS A 94 6.58 8.35 -8.83
C LYS A 94 7.99 7.98 -8.40
N ILE A 95 8.25 7.79 -7.10
CA ILE A 95 9.61 7.60 -6.57
C ILE A 95 9.90 6.13 -6.29
N LYS A 96 9.04 5.46 -5.51
CA LYS A 96 9.31 4.09 -5.02
C LYS A 96 9.10 3.03 -6.10
N ARG A 97 8.14 3.24 -7.01
CA ARG A 97 7.76 2.29 -8.07
C ARG A 97 7.59 2.98 -9.44
N PRO A 98 8.69 3.47 -10.04
CA PRO A 98 8.63 4.19 -11.31
C PRO A 98 8.01 3.37 -12.46
N GLU A 99 7.94 2.05 -12.37
CA GLU A 99 7.24 1.21 -13.35
C GLU A 99 5.77 1.59 -13.51
N PHE A 100 5.10 2.06 -12.45
CA PHE A 100 3.73 2.57 -12.55
C PHE A 100 3.66 3.86 -13.36
N ILE A 101 4.45 4.87 -13.01
CA ILE A 101 4.37 6.16 -13.69
C ILE A 101 4.83 6.04 -15.15
N ASN A 102 5.82 5.19 -15.42
CA ASN A 102 6.26 4.89 -16.77
C ASN A 102 5.13 4.27 -17.62
N TYR A 103 4.27 3.44 -17.01
CA TYR A 103 3.09 2.91 -17.70
C TYR A 103 2.03 3.99 -17.91
N LEU A 104 1.66 4.75 -16.87
CA LEU A 104 0.56 5.71 -16.93
C LEU A 104 0.87 6.90 -17.84
N GLU A 105 2.08 7.44 -17.78
CA GLU A 105 2.46 8.69 -18.46
C GLU A 105 3.40 8.47 -19.67
N GLY A 106 3.78 7.23 -19.97
CA GLY A 106 4.72 6.92 -21.05
C GLY A 106 4.46 5.58 -21.72
N ASP A 107 5.53 5.03 -22.31
CA ASP A 107 5.51 3.76 -23.07
C ASP A 107 5.89 2.55 -22.19
N GLY A 108 5.70 2.67 -20.87
CA GLY A 108 5.95 1.59 -19.93
C GLY A 108 5.02 0.39 -20.14
N ASN A 109 5.40 -0.75 -19.56
CA ASN A 109 4.68 -2.02 -19.72
C ASN A 109 3.71 -2.25 -18.54
N VAL A 110 2.45 -2.59 -18.83
CA VAL A 110 1.43 -2.85 -17.81
C VAL A 110 1.79 -4.01 -16.87
N GLU A 111 2.48 -5.04 -17.38
CA GLU A 111 2.91 -6.20 -16.59
C GLU A 111 4.01 -5.83 -15.59
N ASP A 112 4.85 -4.84 -15.91
CA ASP A 112 5.84 -4.32 -14.97
C ASP A 112 5.16 -3.45 -13.90
N ALA A 113 4.14 -2.67 -14.28
CA ALA A 113 3.36 -1.85 -13.35
C ALA A 113 2.56 -2.71 -12.34
N ILE A 114 1.82 -3.73 -12.78
CA ILE A 114 1.09 -4.62 -11.85
C ILE A 114 2.05 -5.45 -10.98
N TYR A 115 3.24 -5.80 -11.48
CA TYR A 115 4.24 -6.47 -10.66
C TYR A 115 4.85 -5.51 -9.63
N ALA A 116 5.06 -4.25 -10.00
CA ALA A 116 5.44 -3.18 -9.08
C ALA A 116 4.39 -2.95 -7.99
N TRP A 117 3.10 -3.02 -8.35
CA TRP A 117 1.98 -2.96 -7.43
C TRP A 117 2.07 -4.07 -6.39
N ALA A 118 2.20 -5.33 -6.83
CA ALA A 118 2.25 -6.48 -5.95
C ALA A 118 3.42 -6.44 -4.94
N LYS A 119 4.50 -5.72 -5.26
CA LYS A 119 5.61 -5.49 -4.32
C LYS A 119 5.25 -4.52 -3.19
N GLU A 120 4.31 -3.61 -3.39
CA GLU A 120 3.89 -2.62 -2.39
C GLU A 120 2.68 -3.07 -1.56
N PHE A 121 1.75 -3.78 -2.19
CA PHE A 121 0.46 -4.12 -1.58
C PHE A 121 0.27 -5.63 -1.55
N ALA A 122 0.12 -6.19 -0.35
CA ALA A 122 -0.06 -7.64 -0.18
C ALA A 122 -1.37 -8.16 -0.77
N SER A 123 -2.35 -7.28 -0.97
CA SER A 123 -3.61 -7.59 -1.65
C SER A 123 -3.43 -7.88 -3.15
N ALA A 124 -2.35 -7.41 -3.76
CA ALA A 124 -2.12 -7.53 -5.20
C ALA A 124 -1.44 -8.86 -5.56
N GLY A 125 -2.11 -9.61 -6.44
CA GLY A 125 -1.60 -10.87 -6.98
C GLY A 125 -0.53 -10.65 -8.05
N VAL A 126 0.40 -11.60 -8.14
CA VAL A 126 1.38 -11.68 -9.23
C VAL A 126 0.94 -12.69 -10.30
N ARG A 127 1.43 -12.51 -11.53
CA ARG A 127 1.33 -13.52 -12.59
C ARG A 127 2.09 -14.79 -12.23
N LYS A 128 1.62 -15.93 -12.72
CA LYS A 128 2.34 -17.20 -12.73
C LYS A 128 3.73 -17.02 -13.35
N GLY A 129 4.73 -17.65 -12.76
CA GLY A 129 6.11 -17.59 -13.23
C GLY A 129 6.89 -16.35 -12.78
N LYS A 130 6.25 -15.33 -12.20
CA LYS A 130 6.96 -14.21 -11.57
C LYS A 130 7.60 -14.65 -10.26
N GLN A 131 8.76 -14.08 -9.96
CA GLN A 131 9.41 -14.26 -8.67
C GLN A 131 8.61 -13.54 -7.58
N ILE A 132 8.43 -14.19 -6.44
CA ILE A 132 7.84 -13.63 -5.22
C ILE A 132 8.92 -13.58 -4.12
N SER A 133 8.59 -13.00 -2.97
CA SER A 133 9.50 -12.86 -1.84
C SER A 133 10.22 -14.19 -1.47
N LYS A 134 11.47 -14.06 -1.01
CA LYS A 134 12.38 -15.17 -0.69
C LYS A 134 12.78 -16.02 -1.92
N GLY A 135 12.70 -15.47 -3.13
CA GLY A 135 13.19 -16.09 -4.36
C GLY A 135 12.33 -17.22 -4.91
N ARG A 136 11.10 -17.39 -4.39
CA ARG A 136 10.16 -18.41 -4.89
C ARG A 136 9.51 -17.93 -6.19
N ILE A 137 8.95 -18.86 -6.93
CA ILE A 137 8.21 -18.58 -8.15
C ILE A 137 6.73 -18.78 -7.91
N SER A 138 5.91 -17.84 -8.37
CA SER A 138 4.47 -17.98 -8.32
C SER A 138 4.00 -19.16 -9.17
N ALA A 139 3.32 -20.12 -8.55
CA ALA A 139 2.82 -21.32 -9.23
C ALA A 139 1.56 -21.02 -10.08
N ASN A 140 0.78 -20.01 -9.69
CA ASN A 140 -0.50 -19.64 -10.29
C ASN A 140 -0.64 -18.12 -10.38
N ASP A 141 -1.55 -17.64 -11.23
CA ASP A 141 -1.97 -16.23 -11.17
C ASP A 141 -2.68 -15.96 -9.84
N GLY A 142 -2.43 -14.78 -9.27
CA GLY A 142 -3.11 -14.34 -8.05
C GLY A 142 -2.42 -14.72 -6.74
N HIS A 143 -1.25 -15.38 -6.76
CA HIS A 143 -0.44 -15.47 -5.54
C HIS A 143 0.04 -14.07 -5.15
N GLY A 144 0.00 -13.72 -3.88
CA GLY A 144 0.60 -12.48 -3.38
C GLY A 144 2.13 -12.53 -3.45
N TYR A 145 2.77 -11.37 -3.60
CA TYR A 145 4.23 -11.27 -3.57
C TYR A 145 4.83 -11.78 -2.24
N TYR A 146 4.06 -11.72 -1.15
CA TYR A 146 4.45 -12.16 0.19
C TYR A 146 3.91 -13.56 0.56
N ASP A 147 3.17 -14.23 -0.33
CA ASP A 147 2.52 -15.53 -0.05
C ASP A 147 3.47 -16.54 0.56
N GLY A 148 3.05 -17.29 1.58
CA GLY A 148 3.87 -18.31 2.27
C GLY A 148 4.62 -17.81 3.50
N ASP A 149 4.33 -16.59 3.96
CA ASP A 149 4.57 -16.16 5.35
C ASP A 149 3.45 -16.59 6.32
N GLY A 150 2.33 -17.10 5.80
CA GLY A 150 1.17 -17.54 6.60
C GLY A 150 0.21 -16.42 6.99
N LEU A 151 0.54 -15.16 6.67
CA LEU A 151 -0.18 -13.96 7.10
C LEU A 151 -0.81 -13.21 5.93
N ASN A 152 -0.10 -13.11 4.82
CA ASN A 152 -0.55 -12.35 3.66
C ASN A 152 -1.32 -13.23 2.67
N LYS A 153 -2.43 -12.69 2.15
CA LYS A 153 -3.19 -13.28 1.05
C LYS A 153 -3.62 -12.19 0.08
N ALA A 154 -3.25 -12.36 -1.18
CA ALA A 154 -3.74 -11.52 -2.25
C ALA A 154 -5.25 -11.73 -2.48
N SER A 155 -5.93 -10.65 -2.82
CA SER A 155 -7.36 -10.59 -3.12
C SER A 155 -7.64 -10.01 -4.50
N LEU A 156 -6.68 -9.30 -5.11
CA LEU A 156 -6.74 -8.78 -6.47
C LEU A 156 -6.01 -9.72 -7.44
N LEU A 157 -6.69 -10.08 -8.53
CA LEU A 157 -6.06 -10.80 -9.63
C LEU A 157 -5.27 -9.83 -10.54
N PRO A 158 -4.19 -10.30 -11.19
CA PRO A 158 -3.43 -9.50 -12.13
C PRO A 158 -4.29 -8.82 -13.21
N ASP A 159 -5.30 -9.52 -13.75
CA ASP A 159 -6.18 -8.95 -14.78
C ASP A 159 -7.07 -7.81 -14.27
N ASP A 160 -7.53 -7.87 -13.01
CA ASP A 160 -8.28 -6.77 -12.39
C ASP A 160 -7.40 -5.52 -12.23
N MET A 161 -6.12 -5.74 -11.92
CA MET A 161 -5.12 -4.67 -11.81
C MET A 161 -4.79 -4.05 -13.17
N VAL A 162 -4.61 -4.88 -14.21
CA VAL A 162 -4.41 -4.43 -15.59
C VAL A 162 -5.57 -3.53 -16.01
N ARG A 163 -6.81 -4.01 -15.86
CA ARG A 163 -8.00 -3.22 -16.20
C ARG A 163 -8.06 -1.89 -15.47
N ALA A 164 -7.77 -1.88 -14.17
CA ALA A 164 -7.77 -0.63 -13.40
C ALA A 164 -6.69 0.37 -13.85
N LEU A 165 -5.51 -0.12 -14.25
CA LEU A 165 -4.45 0.73 -14.78
C LEU A 165 -4.81 1.26 -16.18
N GLU A 166 -5.42 0.44 -17.04
CA GLU A 166 -5.91 0.85 -18.37
C GLU A 166 -7.01 1.92 -18.28
N GLU A 167 -7.95 1.78 -17.33
CA GLU A 167 -9.00 2.78 -17.07
C GLU A 167 -8.46 4.09 -16.48
N SER A 168 -7.23 4.09 -15.97
CA SER A 168 -6.58 5.26 -15.34
C SER A 168 -5.65 6.04 -16.29
N LYS A 169 -5.51 5.61 -17.56
CA LYS A 169 -4.86 6.37 -18.63
C LYS A 169 -5.81 7.41 -19.22
#